data_AF-A0A135SZU4-F1
#
_entry.id   AF-A0A135SZU4-F1
#
_cell.length_a   1.000
_cell.length_b   1.000
_cell.length_c   1.000
_cell.angle_alpha   90.00
_cell.angle_beta   90.00
_cell.angle_gamma   90.00
#
_symmetry.space_group_name_H-M   'P 1'
#
loop_
_entity.id
_entity.type
_entity.pdbx_description
1 polymer ?
#
loop_
_entity_poly.entity_id
_entity_poly.type
_entity_poly.pdbx_seq_one_letter_code
_entity_poly.pdbx_strand_id
1 'polypeptide(L)'
;MRALVVGMPNVGKSTLLNKLRVHGMHKKQSVAKVGAQPGVTRKLSSPVRILDSETSTSAGDSNDTMGLGEGVFVLDTPGVFMPFVSEAESMVKLALAGSVKDDRIPMEILADYLLYRLNLVDPGAYARYSEPTNEVNEFLTGVARRTGKLKSGGEANADSAADWIVKQWRVGNLGKFVLDDITDEAFKDKELAREGQGPLSMNQARRKEKEARKERAMNKSKAV
;
A
#
# COMPACT_ATOMS: atom_id res chain seq x y z
N MET A 1 -26.20 4.55 13.89
CA MET A 1 -24.83 5.08 13.70
C MET A 1 -24.40 4.99 12.23
N ARG A 2 -23.66 5.97 11.70
CA ARG A 2 -23.05 5.91 10.36
C ARG A 2 -21.54 6.05 10.46
N ALA A 3 -20.81 5.19 9.75
CA ALA A 3 -19.35 5.19 9.69
C ALA A 3 -18.85 5.17 8.23
N LEU A 4 -17.68 5.74 8.00
CA LEU A 4 -17.01 5.80 6.70
C LEU A 4 -15.66 5.07 6.79
N VAL A 5 -15.38 4.16 5.86
CA VAL A 5 -14.09 3.47 5.79
C VAL A 5 -13.22 4.15 4.74
N VAL A 6 -12.09 4.71 5.17
CA VAL A 6 -11.15 5.46 4.31
C VAL A 6 -9.77 4.79 4.31
N GLY A 7 -9.03 4.94 3.21
CA GLY A 7 -7.66 4.45 3.10
C GLY A 7 -7.19 4.28 1.66
N MET A 8 -5.90 3.94 1.51
CA MET A 8 -5.23 3.73 0.23
C MET A 8 -5.93 2.65 -0.63
N PRO A 9 -5.70 2.60 -1.94
CA PRO A 9 -6.14 1.49 -2.78
C PRO A 9 -5.66 0.13 -2.23
N ASN A 10 -6.48 -0.91 -2.42
CA ASN A 10 -6.13 -2.31 -2.11
C ASN A 10 -5.81 -2.68 -0.65
N VAL A 11 -5.94 -1.77 0.31
CA VAL A 11 -5.81 -2.07 1.76
C VAL A 11 -6.94 -2.94 2.35
N GLY A 12 -7.91 -3.36 1.54
CA GLY A 12 -8.99 -4.25 1.98
C GLY A 12 -10.27 -3.57 2.50
N LYS A 13 -10.50 -2.29 2.22
CA LYS A 13 -11.71 -1.53 2.65
C LYS A 13 -13.03 -2.24 2.31
N SER A 14 -13.23 -2.58 1.03
CA SER A 14 -14.42 -3.29 0.54
C SER A 14 -14.54 -4.69 1.13
N THR A 15 -13.41 -5.38 1.34
CA THR A 15 -13.35 -6.70 1.99
C THR A 15 -13.80 -6.62 3.44
N LEU A 16 -13.34 -5.60 4.18
CA LEU A 16 -13.73 -5.34 5.56
C LEU A 16 -15.24 -5.08 5.65
N LEU A 17 -15.78 -4.20 4.80
CA LEU A 17 -17.22 -3.92 4.76
C LEU A 17 -18.04 -5.20 4.52
N ASN A 18 -17.65 -6.00 3.52
CA ASN A 18 -18.35 -7.25 3.23
C ASN A 18 -18.29 -8.22 4.41
N LYS A 19 -17.14 -8.37 5.07
CA LYS A 19 -16.99 -9.23 6.25
C LYS A 19 -17.84 -8.75 7.43
N LEU A 20 -17.84 -7.44 7.71
CA LEU A 20 -18.68 -6.86 8.77
C LEU A 20 -20.15 -7.11 8.51
N ARG A 21 -20.61 -6.93 7.27
CA ARG A 21 -21.99 -7.24 6.88
C ARG A 21 -22.34 -8.71 7.06
N VAL A 22 -21.46 -9.62 6.66
CA VAL A 22 -21.69 -11.07 6.82
C VAL A 22 -21.84 -11.42 8.30
N HIS A 23 -21.02 -10.84 9.18
CA HIS A 23 -21.05 -11.14 10.61
C HIS A 23 -22.24 -10.49 11.32
N GLY A 24 -22.50 -9.19 11.09
CA GLY A 24 -23.53 -8.46 11.83
C GLY A 24 -24.95 -8.55 11.24
N MET A 25 -25.11 -8.98 9.99
CA MET A 25 -26.42 -9.19 9.36
C MET A 25 -26.72 -10.68 9.07
N HIS A 26 -25.75 -11.58 9.25
CA HIS A 26 -25.82 -12.98 8.82
C HIS A 26 -26.17 -13.18 7.31
N LYS A 27 -25.95 -12.14 6.48
CA LYS A 27 -26.22 -12.17 5.04
C LYS A 27 -24.94 -12.53 4.27
N LYS A 28 -24.94 -13.67 3.57
CA LYS A 28 -23.78 -14.16 2.80
C LYS A 28 -23.48 -13.38 1.51
N GLN A 29 -24.35 -12.46 1.11
CA GLN A 29 -24.19 -11.72 -0.15
C GLN A 29 -23.13 -10.62 0.00
N SER A 30 -22.17 -10.59 -0.93
CA SER A 30 -21.24 -9.45 -1.07
C SER A 30 -21.96 -8.26 -1.68
N VAL A 31 -21.71 -7.05 -1.17
CA VAL A 31 -22.31 -5.80 -1.69
C VAL A 31 -21.27 -4.86 -2.28
N ALA A 32 -20.04 -4.88 -1.77
CA ALA A 32 -18.94 -4.14 -2.36
C ALA A 32 -18.14 -5.04 -3.31
N LYS A 33 -17.72 -4.49 -4.45
CA LYS A 33 -16.86 -5.18 -5.42
C LYS A 33 -15.44 -5.20 -4.89
N VAL A 34 -14.80 -6.37 -4.91
CA VAL A 34 -13.41 -6.56 -4.46
C VAL A 34 -12.55 -6.98 -5.66
N GLY A 35 -11.33 -6.48 -5.74
CA GLY A 35 -10.34 -6.91 -6.73
C GLY A 35 -8.94 -6.43 -6.34
N ALA A 36 -7.92 -7.09 -6.91
CA ALA A 36 -6.51 -6.81 -6.62
C ALA A 36 -5.97 -5.58 -7.37
N GLN A 37 -6.76 -4.98 -8.27
CA GLN A 37 -6.34 -3.82 -9.05
C GLN A 37 -6.83 -2.52 -8.39
N PRO A 38 -5.98 -1.48 -8.29
CA PRO A 38 -6.41 -0.18 -7.79
C PRO A 38 -7.56 0.40 -8.63
N GLY A 39 -8.52 1.04 -7.98
CA GLY A 39 -9.65 1.70 -8.66
C GLY A 39 -10.84 0.79 -8.98
N VAL A 40 -10.96 -0.39 -8.33
CA VAL A 40 -12.17 -1.24 -8.38
C VAL A 40 -13.39 -0.50 -7.84
N THR A 41 -13.25 0.14 -6.68
CA THR A 41 -14.29 1.04 -6.11
C THR A 41 -14.13 2.43 -6.72
N ARG A 42 -15.05 2.82 -7.61
CA ARG A 42 -14.98 4.07 -8.39
C ARG A 42 -15.88 5.19 -7.87
N LYS A 43 -16.88 4.86 -7.07
CA LYS A 43 -17.85 5.81 -6.50
C LYS A 43 -18.10 5.46 -5.03
N LEU A 44 -18.49 6.46 -4.26
CA LEU A 44 -19.01 6.24 -2.91
C LEU A 44 -20.23 5.34 -2.99
N SER A 45 -20.24 4.24 -2.23
CA SER A 45 -21.40 3.34 -2.17
C SER A 45 -22.54 4.00 -1.40
N SER A 46 -23.78 3.52 -1.63
CA SER A 46 -24.87 3.80 -0.69
C SER A 46 -24.50 3.26 0.71
N PRO A 47 -25.07 3.83 1.79
CA PRO A 47 -24.88 3.31 3.14
C PRO A 47 -25.30 1.84 3.23
N VAL A 48 -24.36 0.97 3.59
CA VAL A 48 -24.62 -0.46 3.78
C VAL A 48 -24.88 -0.71 5.25
N ARG A 49 -26.08 -1.20 5.60
CA ARG A 49 -26.36 -1.65 6.96
C ARG A 49 -25.54 -2.92 7.27
N ILE A 50 -24.81 -2.89 8.38
CA ILE A 50 -23.99 -4.01 8.87
C ILE A 50 -24.48 -4.58 10.21
N LEU A 51 -25.33 -3.85 10.94
CA LEU A 51 -25.95 -4.29 12.18
C LEU A 51 -27.38 -3.71 12.24
N ASP A 52 -28.36 -4.53 12.65
CA ASP A 52 -29.71 -4.06 12.95
C ASP A 52 -29.79 -3.47 14.36
N SER A 53 -30.85 -2.71 14.63
CA SER A 53 -31.17 -2.26 15.99
C SER A 53 -31.84 -3.38 16.77
N GLU A 54 -31.44 -3.59 18.02
CA GLU A 54 -32.05 -4.61 18.88
C GLU A 54 -33.52 -4.30 19.25
N THR A 55 -34.03 -3.13 18.89
CA THR A 55 -35.39 -2.62 19.18
C THR A 55 -36.42 -2.96 18.10
N SER A 56 -36.42 -4.20 17.59
CA SER A 56 -37.47 -4.69 16.68
C SER A 56 -38.54 -5.55 17.37
N THR A 57 -38.72 -5.43 18.69
CA THR A 57 -39.70 -6.22 19.47
C THR A 57 -40.77 -5.44 20.20
N SER A 58 -40.86 -4.11 20.08
CA SER A 58 -42.00 -3.35 20.63
C SER A 58 -42.62 -2.44 19.59
N ALA A 59 -43.89 -2.75 19.30
CA ALA A 59 -44.77 -2.08 18.36
C ALA A 59 -45.01 -0.61 18.72
N GLY A 60 -45.26 0.19 17.67
CA GLY A 60 -46.10 1.38 17.75
C GLY A 60 -45.38 2.67 18.16
N ASP A 61 -44.71 3.32 17.21
CA ASP A 61 -44.92 4.76 17.04
C ASP A 61 -44.53 5.21 15.63
N SER A 62 -45.53 5.62 14.87
CA SER A 62 -45.44 6.00 13.46
C SER A 62 -45.15 7.49 13.33
N ASN A 63 -43.90 7.89 13.54
CA ASN A 63 -43.48 9.24 13.14
C ASN A 63 -42.01 9.39 12.76
N ASP A 64 -41.36 8.33 12.25
CA ASP A 64 -39.99 8.44 11.75
C ASP A 64 -39.99 8.80 10.25
N THR A 65 -40.04 10.10 9.98
CA THR A 65 -39.90 10.67 8.64
C THR A 65 -38.44 10.55 8.19
N MET A 66 -38.06 9.34 7.77
CA MET A 66 -36.89 8.90 6.97
C MET A 66 -36.44 7.54 7.49
N GLY A 67 -37.18 6.47 7.17
CA GLY A 67 -37.00 5.08 7.64
C GLY A 67 -35.57 4.53 7.62
N LEU A 68 -34.78 4.91 8.62
CA LEU A 68 -33.42 4.52 8.90
C LEU A 68 -33.39 4.12 10.38
N GLY A 69 -34.06 3.01 10.70
CA GLY A 69 -34.06 2.46 12.07
C GLY A 69 -32.63 2.34 12.65
N GLU A 70 -32.54 2.27 13.98
CA GLU A 70 -31.37 2.38 14.90
C GLU A 70 -30.17 1.41 14.64
N GLY A 71 -29.81 1.12 13.39
CA GLY A 71 -28.73 0.21 13.03
C GLY A 71 -27.38 0.89 12.81
N VAL A 72 -26.35 0.08 12.52
CA VAL A 72 -25.02 0.56 12.12
C VAL A 72 -24.89 0.47 10.61
N PHE A 73 -24.49 1.58 9.99
CA PHE A 73 -24.28 1.68 8.54
C PHE A 73 -22.83 2.05 8.24
N VAL A 74 -22.26 1.40 7.22
CA VAL A 74 -20.90 1.66 6.74
C VAL A 74 -20.95 2.06 5.27
N LEU A 75 -20.15 3.07 4.91
CA LEU A 75 -19.95 3.50 3.54
C LEU A 75 -18.54 3.08 3.08
N ASP A 76 -18.44 2.45 1.91
CA ASP A 76 -17.16 2.11 1.28
C ASP A 76 -16.75 3.23 0.31
N THR A 77 -15.49 3.65 0.40
CA THR A 77 -14.96 4.72 -0.45
C THR A 77 -14.00 4.16 -1.50
N PRO A 78 -13.86 4.84 -2.65
CA PRO A 78 -12.68 4.68 -3.50
C PRO A 78 -11.40 4.78 -2.67
N GLY A 79 -10.38 4.01 -3.06
CA GLY A 79 -9.06 4.18 -2.47
C GLY A 79 -8.49 5.54 -2.84
N VAL A 80 -8.14 6.35 -1.83
CA VAL A 80 -7.51 7.65 -2.04
C VAL A 80 -6.01 7.44 -2.00
N PHE A 81 -5.31 7.68 -3.11
CA PHE A 81 -3.87 7.61 -3.17
C PHE A 81 -3.24 8.92 -2.65
N MET A 82 -2.09 8.86 -1.99
CA MET A 82 -1.39 10.06 -1.53
C MET A 82 -0.97 10.95 -2.72
N PRO A 83 -1.23 12.27 -2.67
CA PRO A 83 -0.98 13.16 -3.81
C PRO A 83 0.50 13.30 -4.16
N PHE A 84 1.39 13.09 -3.19
CA PHE A 84 2.83 13.13 -3.38
C PHE A 84 3.52 12.08 -2.50
N VAL A 85 4.39 11.28 -3.10
CA VAL A 85 5.29 10.37 -2.39
C VAL A 85 6.70 10.88 -2.65
N SER A 86 7.32 11.45 -1.63
CA SER A 86 8.61 12.15 -1.76
C SER A 86 9.80 11.21 -1.91
N GLU A 87 9.67 9.98 -1.41
CA GLU A 87 10.75 9.00 -1.34
C GLU A 87 10.52 7.87 -2.33
N ALA A 88 11.54 7.58 -3.15
CA ALA A 88 11.47 6.55 -4.17
C ALA A 88 11.21 5.15 -3.56
N GLU A 89 11.83 4.85 -2.41
CA GLU A 89 11.63 3.57 -1.73
C GLU A 89 10.17 3.37 -1.30
N SER A 90 9.54 4.42 -0.75
CA SER A 90 8.12 4.41 -0.40
C SER A 90 7.23 4.08 -1.60
N MET A 91 7.56 4.58 -2.79
CA MET A 91 6.82 4.24 -4.02
C MET A 91 6.99 2.77 -4.42
N VAL A 92 8.22 2.23 -4.30
CA VAL A 92 8.50 0.80 -4.58
C VAL A 92 7.73 -0.11 -3.61
N LYS A 93 7.69 0.22 -2.32
CA LYS A 93 6.91 -0.52 -1.31
C LYS A 93 5.41 -0.51 -1.63
N LEU A 94 4.87 0.66 -1.99
CA LEU A 94 3.46 0.80 -2.38
C LEU A 94 3.13 0.00 -3.65
N ALA A 95 4.03 0.00 -4.63
CA ALA A 95 3.87 -0.80 -5.84
C ALA A 95 3.96 -2.31 -5.53
N LEU A 96 4.92 -2.75 -4.71
CA LEU A 96 5.01 -4.14 -4.27
C LEU A 96 3.74 -4.60 -3.56
N ALA A 97 3.21 -3.81 -2.63
CA ALA A 97 1.96 -4.08 -1.92
C ALA A 97 0.71 -3.98 -2.84
N GLY A 98 0.88 -3.61 -4.11
CA GLY A 98 -0.21 -3.49 -5.08
C GLY A 98 -1.11 -2.27 -4.86
N SER A 99 -0.68 -1.28 -4.10
CA SER A 99 -1.44 -0.03 -3.90
C SER A 99 -1.38 0.91 -5.12
N VAL A 100 -0.42 0.66 -6.02
CA VAL A 100 -0.22 1.36 -7.30
C VAL A 100 -0.44 0.37 -8.44
N LYS A 101 -0.80 0.89 -9.63
CA LYS A 101 -0.89 0.05 -10.82
C LYS A 101 0.48 -0.51 -11.19
N ASP A 102 0.47 -1.77 -11.62
CA ASP A 102 1.65 -2.56 -11.96
C ASP A 102 2.43 -2.01 -13.18
N ASP A 103 1.83 -1.12 -13.98
CA ASP A 103 2.46 -0.50 -15.16
C ASP A 103 3.38 0.69 -14.81
N ARG A 104 3.41 1.13 -13.55
CA ARG A 104 4.17 2.33 -13.14
C ARG A 104 5.62 2.06 -12.81
N ILE A 105 5.94 0.87 -12.34
CA ILE A 105 7.30 0.45 -12.00
C ILE A 105 7.53 -0.92 -12.63
N PRO A 106 8.60 -1.11 -13.42
CA PRO A 106 8.94 -2.41 -13.99
C PRO A 106 9.00 -3.50 -12.92
N MET A 107 8.40 -4.66 -13.23
CA MET A 107 8.33 -5.79 -12.29
C MET A 107 9.70 -6.29 -11.86
N GLU A 108 10.71 -6.19 -12.73
CA GLU A 108 12.09 -6.56 -12.40
C GLU A 108 12.67 -5.69 -11.27
N ILE A 109 12.40 -4.38 -11.27
CA ILE A 109 12.81 -3.48 -10.18
C ILE A 109 12.10 -3.84 -8.87
N LEU A 110 10.81 -4.19 -8.96
CA LEU A 110 10.06 -4.64 -7.78
C LEU A 110 10.59 -5.97 -7.25
N ALA A 111 10.94 -6.90 -8.13
CA ALA A 111 11.51 -8.19 -7.78
C ALA A 111 12.91 -8.05 -7.16
N ASP A 112 13.72 -7.11 -7.65
CA ASP A 112 15.04 -6.78 -7.09
C ASP A 112 14.91 -6.25 -5.66
N TYR A 113 14.06 -5.23 -5.45
CA TYR A 113 13.82 -4.73 -4.10
C TYR A 113 13.23 -5.82 -3.18
N LEU A 114 12.35 -6.67 -3.71
CA LEU A 114 11.81 -7.80 -2.95
C LEU A 114 12.93 -8.79 -2.57
N LEU A 115 13.86 -9.10 -3.46
CA LEU A 115 15.01 -9.98 -3.18
C LEU A 115 15.87 -9.38 -2.06
N TYR A 116 16.19 -8.09 -2.14
CA TYR A 116 16.89 -7.39 -1.05
C TYR A 116 16.17 -7.58 0.30
N ARG A 117 14.84 -7.43 0.33
CA ARG A 117 14.07 -7.63 1.57
C ARG A 117 14.02 -9.07 2.04
N LEU A 118 13.95 -10.04 1.14
CA LEU A 118 14.02 -11.45 1.48
C LEU A 118 15.37 -11.80 2.09
N ASN A 119 16.48 -11.24 1.57
CA ASN A 119 17.81 -11.42 2.13
C ASN A 119 17.95 -10.90 3.56
N LEU A 120 17.29 -9.78 3.88
CA LEU A 120 17.27 -9.24 5.24
C LEU A 120 16.41 -10.06 6.21
N VAL A 121 15.37 -10.74 5.72
CA VAL A 121 14.43 -11.50 6.54
C VAL A 121 14.89 -12.94 6.72
N ASP A 122 14.98 -13.68 5.61
CA ASP A 122 15.43 -15.06 5.55
C ASP A 122 15.65 -15.48 4.07
N PRO A 123 16.90 -15.66 3.62
CA PRO A 123 17.18 -16.17 2.28
C PRO A 123 16.55 -17.56 2.00
N GLY A 124 16.27 -18.34 3.05
CA GLY A 124 15.57 -19.63 2.95
C GLY A 124 14.18 -19.52 2.32
N ALA A 125 13.54 -18.34 2.41
CA ALA A 125 12.22 -18.09 1.84
C ALA A 125 12.15 -18.29 0.31
N TYR A 126 13.29 -18.20 -0.38
CA TYR A 126 13.37 -18.32 -1.84
C TYR A 126 14.35 -19.40 -2.34
N ALA A 127 14.95 -20.19 -1.45
CA ALA A 127 15.95 -21.23 -1.77
C ALA A 127 15.52 -22.25 -2.85
N ARG A 128 14.21 -22.41 -3.07
CA ARG A 128 13.66 -23.26 -4.14
C ARG A 128 13.86 -22.72 -5.56
N TYR A 129 14.32 -21.48 -5.70
CA TYR A 129 14.53 -20.80 -6.98
C TYR A 129 16.02 -20.58 -7.26
N SER A 130 16.80 -20.18 -6.27
CA SER A 130 18.24 -19.97 -6.38
C SER A 130 18.91 -20.14 -5.02
N GLU A 131 20.23 -20.29 -5.02
CA GLU A 131 21.04 -20.06 -3.83
C GLU A 131 20.94 -18.58 -3.37
N PRO A 132 21.33 -18.27 -2.11
CA PRO A 132 21.38 -16.90 -1.64
C PRO A 132 22.22 -15.99 -2.56
N THR A 133 21.66 -14.87 -2.99
CA THR A 133 22.25 -13.99 -4.00
C THR A 133 21.70 -12.57 -3.88
N ASN A 134 22.50 -11.58 -4.26
CA ASN A 134 22.06 -10.19 -4.43
C ASN A 134 21.83 -9.83 -5.91
N GLU A 135 22.07 -10.77 -6.83
CA GLU A 135 21.93 -10.55 -8.26
C GLU A 135 20.52 -10.95 -8.72
N VAL A 136 19.67 -9.94 -8.98
CA VAL A 136 18.28 -10.17 -9.41
C VAL A 136 18.18 -11.04 -10.66
N ASN A 137 19.14 -10.94 -11.59
CA ASN A 137 19.14 -11.75 -12.82
C ASN A 137 19.33 -13.24 -12.54
N GLU A 138 20.18 -13.59 -11.57
CA GLU A 138 20.38 -14.98 -11.14
C GLU A 138 19.09 -15.52 -10.50
N PHE A 139 18.54 -14.74 -9.56
CA PHE A 139 17.29 -15.06 -8.89
C PHE A 139 16.14 -15.27 -9.88
N LEU A 140 15.93 -14.33 -10.80
CA LEU A 140 14.86 -14.41 -11.81
C LEU A 140 15.09 -15.53 -12.82
N THR A 141 16.34 -15.86 -13.16
CA THR A 141 16.66 -17.04 -13.98
C THR A 141 16.24 -18.33 -13.28
N GLY A 142 16.53 -18.43 -11.99
CA GLY A 142 16.10 -19.54 -11.14
C GLY A 142 14.57 -19.68 -11.06
N VAL A 143 13.87 -18.57 -10.82
CA VAL A 143 12.40 -18.50 -10.85
C VAL A 143 11.88 -18.94 -12.21
N ALA A 144 12.42 -18.41 -13.31
CA ALA A 144 11.99 -18.69 -14.67
C ALA A 144 12.08 -20.18 -15.00
N ARG A 145 13.22 -20.81 -14.69
CA ARG A 145 13.44 -22.25 -14.89
C ARG A 145 12.50 -23.10 -14.06
N ARG A 146 12.30 -22.74 -12.79
CA ARG A 146 11.44 -23.51 -11.87
C ARG A 146 9.96 -23.45 -12.24
N THR A 147 9.53 -22.36 -12.87
CA THR A 147 8.12 -22.07 -13.15
C THR A 147 7.74 -22.19 -14.62
N GLY A 148 8.70 -22.53 -15.50
CA GLY A 148 8.49 -22.62 -16.95
C GLY A 148 8.26 -21.27 -17.63
N LYS A 149 8.66 -20.15 -17.01
CA LYS A 149 8.57 -18.81 -17.59
C LYS A 149 9.75 -18.57 -18.53
N LEU A 150 9.75 -19.29 -19.65
CA LEU A 150 10.82 -19.27 -20.63
C LEU A 150 10.36 -18.61 -21.94
N LYS A 151 11.30 -18.02 -22.66
CA LYS A 151 11.13 -17.57 -24.05
C LYS A 151 11.35 -18.77 -25.00
N SER A 152 11.10 -18.54 -26.29
CA SER A 152 11.49 -19.50 -27.33
C SER A 152 12.99 -19.80 -27.22
N GLY A 153 13.39 -21.04 -27.46
CA GLY A 153 14.77 -21.50 -27.28
C GLY A 153 15.17 -21.86 -25.84
N GLY A 154 14.25 -21.76 -24.86
CA GLY A 154 14.49 -22.18 -23.48
C GLY A 154 15.20 -21.13 -22.61
N GLU A 155 15.39 -19.92 -23.12
CA GLU A 155 15.96 -18.80 -22.38
C GLU A 155 15.00 -18.28 -21.30
N ALA A 156 15.53 -17.78 -20.19
CA ALA A 156 14.72 -17.23 -19.11
C ALA A 156 13.94 -15.98 -19.56
N ASN A 157 12.65 -15.93 -19.23
CA ASN A 157 11.83 -14.74 -19.41
C ASN A 157 11.78 -13.95 -18.09
N ALA A 158 12.74 -13.03 -17.90
CA ALA A 158 12.88 -12.24 -16.67
C ALA A 158 11.61 -11.45 -16.32
N ASP A 159 11.04 -10.69 -17.26
CA ASP A 159 9.76 -9.98 -17.08
C ASP A 159 8.64 -10.87 -16.53
N SER A 160 8.44 -12.04 -17.15
CA SER A 160 7.37 -12.97 -16.76
C SER A 160 7.65 -13.68 -15.43
N ALA A 161 8.92 -13.92 -15.12
CA ALA A 161 9.35 -14.46 -13.84
C ALA A 161 9.18 -13.43 -12.72
N ALA A 162 9.51 -12.17 -12.97
CA ALA A 162 9.37 -11.05 -12.05
C ALA A 162 7.89 -10.79 -11.71
N ASP A 163 7.03 -10.70 -12.72
CA ASP A 163 5.57 -10.59 -12.53
C ASP A 163 5.03 -11.75 -11.67
N TRP A 164 5.48 -12.98 -11.97
CA TRP A 164 5.04 -14.15 -11.25
C TRP A 164 5.49 -14.16 -9.78
N ILE A 165 6.76 -13.87 -9.51
CA ILE A 165 7.31 -13.95 -8.15
C ILE A 165 6.77 -12.85 -7.24
N VAL A 166 6.58 -11.63 -7.77
CA VAL A 166 5.93 -10.54 -7.04
C VAL A 166 4.49 -10.93 -6.68
N LYS A 167 3.75 -11.56 -7.61
CA LYS A 167 2.40 -12.10 -7.31
C LYS A 167 2.43 -13.20 -6.26
N GLN A 168 3.42 -14.10 -6.29
CA GLN A 168 3.57 -15.12 -5.25
C GLN A 168 3.81 -14.52 -3.87
N TRP A 169 4.61 -13.47 -3.79
CA TRP A 169 4.83 -12.77 -2.52
C TRP A 169 3.55 -12.09 -2.02
N ARG A 170 2.80 -11.41 -2.91
CA ARG A 170 1.52 -10.76 -2.57
C ARG A 170 0.48 -11.72 -1.99
N VAL A 171 0.53 -13.01 -2.34
CA VAL A 171 -0.35 -14.04 -1.77
C VAL A 171 0.25 -14.78 -0.57
N GLY A 172 1.47 -14.43 -0.14
CA GLY A 172 2.12 -14.96 1.05
C GLY A 172 2.99 -16.21 0.84
N ASN A 173 3.28 -16.59 -0.40
CA ASN A 173 4.05 -17.80 -0.72
C ASN A 173 5.58 -17.64 -0.57
N LEU A 174 6.04 -16.47 -0.14
CA LEU A 174 7.45 -16.17 0.16
C LEU A 174 7.62 -15.72 1.63
N GLY A 175 6.74 -16.18 2.50
CA GLY A 175 6.69 -15.74 3.90
C GLY A 175 5.88 -14.45 4.08
N LYS A 176 5.84 -13.97 5.32
CA LYS A 176 5.09 -12.77 5.73
C LYS A 176 6.03 -11.85 6.50
N PHE A 177 6.19 -10.63 6.03
CA PHE A 177 7.03 -9.63 6.68
C PHE A 177 6.54 -8.22 6.37
N VAL A 178 7.01 -7.25 7.15
CA VAL A 178 6.65 -5.84 7.03
C VAL A 178 7.70 -5.12 6.18
N LEU A 179 7.26 -4.32 5.21
CA LEU A 179 8.16 -3.54 4.35
C LEU A 179 8.64 -2.24 5.01
N ASP A 180 7.96 -1.76 6.04
CA ASP A 180 8.45 -0.62 6.80
C ASP A 180 9.26 -1.07 8.00
N ASP A 181 10.33 -0.31 8.27
CA ASP A 181 10.97 -0.37 9.57
C ASP A 181 10.03 0.29 10.57
N ILE A 182 9.68 -0.48 11.61
CA ILE A 182 8.74 -0.10 12.67
C ILE A 182 9.44 0.02 14.03
N THR A 183 10.77 0.10 14.04
CA THR A 183 11.56 0.42 15.24
C THR A 183 11.24 1.82 15.74
N ASP A 184 11.38 2.04 17.04
CA ASP A 184 11.14 3.33 17.67
C ASP A 184 12.08 4.41 17.09
N GLU A 185 13.32 4.03 16.74
CA GLU A 185 14.28 4.88 16.05
C GLU A 185 13.77 5.32 14.67
N ALA A 186 13.31 4.38 13.84
CA ALA A 186 12.77 4.69 12.52
C ALA A 186 11.51 5.58 12.59
N PHE A 187 10.68 5.40 13.63
CA PHE A 187 9.54 6.28 13.88
C PHE A 187 9.99 7.71 14.22
N LYS A 188 10.94 7.87 15.14
CA LYS A 188 11.50 9.19 15.51
C LYS A 188 12.11 9.90 14.31
N ASP A 189 12.88 9.19 13.49
CA ASP A 189 13.51 9.75 12.29
C ASP A 189 12.47 10.26 11.29
N LYS A 190 11.38 9.50 11.09
CA LYS A 190 10.27 9.90 10.22
C LYS A 190 9.48 11.09 10.80
N GLU A 191 9.28 11.15 12.11
CA GLU A 191 8.63 12.31 12.75
C GLU A 191 9.48 13.57 12.60
N LEU A 192 10.78 13.50 12.88
CA LEU A 192 11.72 14.60 12.68
C LEU A 192 11.74 15.08 11.23
N ALA A 193 11.73 14.14 10.26
CA ALA A 193 11.65 14.47 8.84
C ALA A 193 10.32 15.18 8.48
N ARG A 194 9.20 14.74 9.06
CA ARG A 194 7.87 15.34 8.83
C ARG A 194 7.75 16.74 9.45
N GLU A 195 8.39 16.96 10.59
CA GLU A 195 8.48 18.26 11.27
C GLU A 195 9.51 19.20 10.61
N GLY A 196 10.16 18.78 9.52
CA GLY A 196 11.15 19.58 8.79
C GLY A 196 12.49 19.73 9.52
N GLN A 197 12.72 18.94 10.57
CA GLN A 197 13.98 18.87 11.33
C GLN A 197 14.89 17.72 10.87
N GLY A 198 14.45 16.91 9.91
CA GLY A 198 15.28 15.88 9.28
C GLY A 198 16.44 16.45 8.43
N PRO A 199 17.40 15.60 8.02
CA PRO A 199 18.51 16.02 7.18
C PRO A 199 17.98 16.68 5.90
N LEU A 200 18.41 17.92 5.67
CA LEU A 200 17.97 18.72 4.53
C LEU A 200 18.28 17.99 3.23
N SER A 201 17.28 17.83 2.36
CA SER A 201 17.51 17.42 0.97
C SER A 201 18.58 18.32 0.34
N MET A 202 19.49 17.77 -0.48
CA MET A 202 20.56 18.52 -1.16
C MET A 202 20.07 19.81 -1.83
N ASN A 203 18.85 19.79 -2.38
CA ASN A 203 18.24 20.98 -3.00
C ASN A 203 17.75 22.00 -1.97
N GLN A 204 17.21 21.55 -0.84
CA GLN A 204 16.80 22.41 0.28
C GLN A 204 18.02 23.02 1.00
N ALA A 205 19.08 22.24 1.21
CA ALA A 205 20.35 22.70 1.75
C ALA A 205 20.98 23.79 0.86
N ARG A 206 21.07 23.55 -0.45
CA ARG A 206 21.59 24.53 -1.43
C ARG A 206 20.76 25.82 -1.47
N ARG A 207 19.43 25.71 -1.35
CA ARG A 207 18.55 26.90 -1.35
C ARG A 207 18.74 27.73 -0.09
N LYS A 208 18.81 27.06 1.07
CA LYS A 208 19.04 27.68 2.38
C LYS A 208 20.43 28.34 2.46
N GLU A 209 21.45 27.71 1.87
CA GLU A 209 22.80 28.29 1.77
C GLU A 209 22.83 29.54 0.86
N LYS A 210 22.13 29.49 -0.28
CA LYS A 210 22.01 30.62 -1.20
C LYS A 210 21.24 31.80 -0.57
N GLU A 211 20.21 31.52 0.21
CA GLU A 211 19.45 32.51 0.97
C GLU A 211 20.31 33.12 2.09
N ALA A 212 21.00 32.29 2.88
CA ALA A 212 21.93 32.77 3.91
C ALA A 212 23.06 33.64 3.34
N ARG A 213 23.57 33.31 2.14
CA ARG A 213 24.58 34.12 1.45
C ARG A 213 24.01 35.48 1.01
N LYS A 214 22.76 35.52 0.54
CA LYS A 214 22.08 36.78 0.18
C LYS A 214 21.81 37.66 1.40
N GLU A 215 21.37 37.08 2.52
CA GLU A 215 21.17 37.83 3.76
C GLU A 215 22.48 38.39 4.31
N ARG A 216 23.57 37.61 4.30
CA ARG A 216 24.89 38.11 4.69
C ARG A 216 25.35 39.27 3.80
N ALA A 217 25.08 39.21 2.50
CA ALA A 217 25.41 40.29 1.57
C ALA A 217 24.57 41.56 1.83
N MET A 218 23.27 41.42 2.06
CA MET A 218 22.38 42.55 2.39
C MET A 218 22.68 43.19 3.74
N ASN A 219 23.07 42.40 4.75
CA ASN A 219 23.45 42.96 6.05
C ASN A 219 24.80 43.69 5.95
N LYS A 220 25.72 43.23 5.10
CA LYS A 220 26.99 43.93 4.85
C LYS A 220 26.80 45.25 4.10
N SER A 221 25.81 45.36 3.21
CA SER A 221 25.50 46.60 2.50
C SER A 221 24.71 47.62 3.33
N LYS A 222 24.08 47.19 4.43
CA LYS A 222 23.37 48.08 5.38
C LYS A 222 24.27 48.60 6.51
N ALA A 223 25.47 48.04 6.66
CA ALA A 223 26.43 48.40 7.70
C ALA A 223 27.54 49.36 7.20
N VAL A 224 27.41 49.86 5.96
CA VAL A 224 28.25 50.89 5.32
C VAL A 224 27.36 52.09 5.06
#